data_AF-A0A2E6H2T4-F1
#
_entry.id   AF-A0A2E6H2T4-F1
#
_cell.length_a   1.000
_cell.length_b   1.000
_cell.length_c   1.000
_cell.angle_alpha   90.00
_cell.angle_beta   90.00
_cell.angle_gamma   90.00
#
_symmetry.space_group_name_H-M   'P 1'
#
loop_
_entity.id
_entity.type
_entity.pdbx_description
1 polymer ?
#
loop_
_entity_poly.entity_id
_entity_poly.type
_entity_poly.pdbx_seq_one_letter_code
_entity_poly.pdbx_strand_id
1 'polypeptide(L)'
;MAGLLAAFISGDKRKVFPTIKKKFQAISLGHLFTPSGVHLASLYFLIRPLINRVRSKLFILIPLLGISYFFTPFQSIKRILLMKTTKAWLGDLNIFYIFLISFTWDFLLGTYNLSPRSFSYSFLFLGIILSFIGRGKIYLPLALFGGQIIAQYFSPYPLTTTGFIWNFLLTSIFGVLYPFFFVIYWFPTIPFGESLLRIFYFLVEFFSELSISLGTFMPTLNLILLSLYLSIGGRKALIIGLLLIFSSNPLFNMEINYLNKKSEKRTQYQFIEKTKKGYTSWHSDRKCLHRHNLTGMLIRCNYD
;
A
#
# COMPACT_ATOMS: atom_id res chain seq x y z
N MET A 1 -17.09 -0.76 10.04
CA MET A 1 -15.97 0.20 10.00
C MET A 1 -14.74 -0.22 10.82
N ALA A 2 -14.90 -0.91 11.96
CA ALA A 2 -13.77 -1.36 12.79
C ALA A 2 -12.65 -2.12 12.04
N GLY A 3 -13.00 -2.96 11.06
CA GLY A 3 -12.00 -3.66 10.23
C GLY A 3 -11.12 -2.72 9.40
N LEU A 4 -11.66 -1.59 8.95
CA LEU A 4 -10.90 -0.58 8.19
C LEU A 4 -9.91 0.16 9.09
N LEU A 5 -10.37 0.56 10.28
CA LEU A 5 -9.52 1.19 11.29
C LEU A 5 -8.36 0.27 11.71
N ALA A 6 -8.69 -0.99 12.00
CA ALA A 6 -7.70 -2.00 12.33
C ALA A 6 -6.67 -2.17 11.21
N ALA A 7 -7.07 -2.15 9.95
CA ALA A 7 -6.15 -2.25 8.82
C ALA A 7 -5.20 -1.06 8.69
N PHE A 8 -5.65 0.17 8.98
CA PHE A 8 -4.77 1.34 8.97
C PHE A 8 -3.69 1.28 10.05
N ILE A 9 -3.99 0.71 11.21
CA ILE A 9 -3.09 0.75 12.37
C ILE A 9 -2.21 -0.50 12.46
N SER A 10 -2.82 -1.67 12.27
CA SER A 10 -2.14 -2.97 12.40
C SER A 10 -1.62 -3.53 11.07
N GLY A 11 -2.04 -2.95 9.95
CA GLY A 11 -1.81 -3.52 8.62
C GLY A 11 -2.61 -4.80 8.32
N ASP A 12 -3.42 -5.29 9.25
CA ASP A 12 -4.24 -6.49 9.05
C ASP A 12 -5.43 -6.21 8.13
N LYS A 13 -5.26 -6.59 6.88
CA LYS A 13 -6.26 -6.45 5.81
C LYS A 13 -7.35 -7.53 5.84
N ARG A 14 -7.30 -8.54 6.73
CA ARG A 14 -8.22 -9.71 6.67
C ARG A 14 -9.68 -9.31 6.85
N LYS A 15 -9.96 -8.33 7.72
CA LYS A 15 -11.32 -7.86 8.02
C LYS A 15 -11.83 -6.76 7.07
N VAL A 16 -11.06 -6.36 6.06
CA VAL A 16 -11.46 -5.34 5.09
C VAL A 16 -12.12 -6.00 3.89
N PHE A 17 -13.35 -5.57 3.57
CA PHE A 17 -14.09 -6.09 2.41
C PHE A 17 -13.30 -5.88 1.10
N PRO A 18 -13.33 -6.85 0.17
CA PRO A 18 -12.61 -6.74 -1.10
C PRO A 18 -13.02 -5.52 -1.94
N THR A 19 -14.28 -5.10 -1.88
CA THR A 19 -14.79 -3.90 -2.57
C THR A 19 -14.11 -2.63 -2.09
N ILE A 20 -13.91 -2.50 -0.77
CA ILE A 20 -13.17 -1.38 -0.17
C ILE A 20 -11.70 -1.41 -0.62
N LYS A 21 -11.06 -2.59 -0.60
CA LYS A 21 -9.66 -2.72 -1.07
C LYS A 21 -9.50 -2.27 -2.51
N LYS A 22 -10.44 -2.64 -3.39
CA LYS A 22 -10.44 -2.21 -4.79
C LYS A 22 -10.53 -0.70 -4.94
N LYS A 23 -11.37 -0.02 -4.14
CA LYS A 23 -11.47 1.45 -4.13
C LYS A 23 -10.14 2.12 -3.76
N PHE A 24 -9.50 1.64 -2.69
CA PHE A 24 -8.17 2.13 -2.32
C PHE A 24 -7.11 1.83 -3.38
N GLN A 25 -7.15 0.64 -3.99
CA GLN A 25 -6.22 0.26 -5.05
C GLN A 25 -6.38 1.09 -6.33
N ALA A 26 -7.61 1.42 -6.71
CA ALA A 26 -7.90 2.20 -7.91
C ALA A 26 -7.19 3.55 -7.90
N ILE A 27 -7.14 4.21 -6.74
CA ILE A 27 -6.42 5.48 -6.56
C ILE A 27 -5.05 5.29 -5.88
N SER A 28 -4.44 4.12 -6.02
CA SER A 28 -3.09 3.81 -5.51
C SER A 28 -2.86 4.06 -4.01
N LEU A 29 -3.93 4.09 -3.18
CA LEU A 29 -3.87 4.26 -1.73
C LEU A 29 -3.68 2.94 -0.96
N GLY A 30 -3.34 1.85 -1.64
CA GLY A 30 -3.16 0.53 -1.02
C GLY A 30 -2.07 0.49 0.07
N HIS A 31 -1.13 1.44 0.05
CA HIS A 31 -0.07 1.62 1.05
C HIS A 31 -0.57 2.21 2.37
N LEU A 32 -1.76 2.81 2.42
CA LEU A 32 -2.35 3.30 3.69
C LEU A 32 -2.74 2.16 4.63
N PHE A 33 -2.93 0.96 4.11
CA PHE A 33 -3.16 -0.25 4.91
C PHE A 33 -1.86 -0.93 5.36
N THR A 34 -0.71 -0.31 5.16
CA THR A 34 0.57 -0.85 5.61
C THR A 34 1.26 0.25 6.40
N PRO A 35 1.40 0.11 7.73
CA PRO A 35 2.01 1.14 8.57
C PRO A 35 3.37 1.55 8.02
N SER A 36 3.44 2.79 7.55
CA SER A 36 4.52 3.32 6.71
C SER A 36 5.13 4.59 7.31
N GLY A 37 6.06 5.22 6.58
CA GLY A 37 6.65 6.50 6.99
C GLY A 37 5.62 7.59 7.27
N VAL A 38 4.47 7.61 6.56
CA VAL A 38 3.38 8.57 6.81
C VAL A 38 2.74 8.34 8.18
N HIS A 39 2.55 7.09 8.58
CA HIS A 39 1.99 6.71 9.87
C HIS A 39 2.94 7.09 11.00
N LEU A 40 4.24 6.80 10.82
CA LEU A 40 5.25 7.18 11.79
C LEU A 40 5.43 8.71 11.85
N ALA A 41 5.42 9.42 10.72
CA ALA A 41 5.59 10.87 10.68
C ALA A 41 4.44 11.60 11.38
N SER A 42 3.21 11.14 11.17
CA SER A 42 2.02 11.69 11.83
C SER A 42 2.02 11.42 13.34
N LEU A 43 2.39 10.22 13.80
CA LEU A 43 2.59 9.97 15.23
C LEU A 43 3.78 10.74 15.81
N TYR A 44 4.87 10.86 15.05
CA TYR A 44 6.05 11.61 15.45
C TYR A 44 5.71 13.07 15.75
N PHE A 45 4.74 13.66 15.03
CA PHE A 45 4.26 15.00 15.31
C PHE A 45 3.68 15.13 16.74
N LEU A 46 2.92 14.14 17.22
CA LEU A 46 2.38 14.13 18.58
C LEU A 46 3.47 14.05 19.66
N ILE A 47 4.49 13.21 19.44
CA ILE A 47 5.56 12.98 20.42
C ILE A 47 6.74 13.96 20.28
N ARG A 48 6.75 14.81 19.25
CA ARG A 48 7.83 15.76 18.96
C ARG A 48 8.17 16.66 20.16
N PRO A 49 7.21 17.22 20.93
CA PRO A 49 7.53 18.05 22.08
C PRO A 49 8.33 17.30 23.15
N LEU A 50 8.03 16.01 23.35
CA LEU A 50 8.74 15.16 24.31
C LEU A 50 10.16 14.84 23.83
N ILE A 51 10.31 14.46 22.55
CA ILE A 51 11.62 14.14 21.96
C ILE A 51 12.56 15.34 22.00
N ASN A 52 12.05 16.54 21.78
CA ASN A 52 12.86 17.77 21.79
C ASN A 52 13.37 18.14 23.19
N ARG A 53 12.81 17.59 24.27
CA ARG A 53 13.28 17.83 25.65
C ARG A 53 14.47 16.97 26.04
N VAL A 54 14.75 15.88 25.31
CA VAL A 54 15.82 14.94 25.67
C VAL A 54 17.15 15.37 25.05
N ARG A 55 18.21 15.41 25.88
CA ARG A 55 19.55 15.89 25.48
C ARG A 55 20.15 15.11 24.31
N SER A 56 19.96 13.79 24.27
CA SER A 56 20.38 12.95 23.15
C SER A 56 19.22 12.12 22.63
N LYS A 57 18.91 12.30 21.34
CA LYS A 57 17.85 11.56 20.65
C LYS A 57 18.11 10.06 20.59
N LEU A 58 19.37 9.63 20.70
CA LEU A 58 19.74 8.22 20.66
C LEU A 58 19.15 7.42 21.83
N PHE A 59 19.02 8.02 23.02
CA PHE A 59 18.41 7.37 24.18
C PHE A 59 16.95 6.95 23.94
N ILE A 60 16.23 7.63 23.04
CA ILE A 60 14.87 7.27 22.65
C ILE A 60 14.87 6.37 21.42
N LEU A 61 15.69 6.71 20.42
CA LEU A 61 15.66 6.04 19.12
C LEU A 61 16.20 4.61 19.16
N ILE A 62 17.25 4.32 19.94
CA ILE A 62 17.84 2.97 20.01
C ILE A 62 16.87 1.97 20.65
N PRO A 63 16.25 2.24 21.83
CA PRO A 63 15.24 1.33 22.38
C PRO A 63 14.04 1.16 21.44
N LEU A 64 13.57 2.23 20.81
CA LEU A 64 12.45 2.16 19.87
C LEU A 64 12.79 1.31 18.64
N LEU A 65 14.02 1.42 18.13
CA LEU A 65 14.53 0.58 17.04
C LEU A 65 14.58 -0.88 17.48
N GLY A 66 15.15 -1.18 18.64
CA GLY A 66 15.20 -2.53 19.21
C GLY A 66 13.81 -3.14 19.33
N ILE A 67 12.87 -2.44 19.99
CA ILE A 67 11.48 -2.87 20.12
C ILE A 67 10.86 -3.12 18.74
N SER A 68 11.09 -2.23 17.77
CA SER A 68 10.53 -2.41 16.43
C SER A 68 11.05 -3.67 15.73
N TYR A 69 12.34 -4.01 15.88
CA TYR A 69 12.92 -5.20 15.26
C TYR A 69 12.37 -6.49 15.85
N PHE A 70 12.23 -6.56 17.18
CA PHE A 70 11.79 -7.78 17.88
C PHE A 70 10.27 -7.97 17.90
N PHE A 71 9.48 -6.90 18.02
CA PHE A 71 8.05 -7.02 18.33
C PHE A 71 7.11 -6.59 17.21
N THR A 72 7.59 -5.92 16.16
CA THR A 72 6.70 -5.38 15.12
C THR A 72 6.95 -6.00 13.74
N PRO A 73 5.89 -6.31 12.97
CA PRO A 73 6.03 -6.78 11.58
C PRO A 73 6.26 -5.64 10.57
N PHE A 74 6.34 -4.38 11.03
CA PHE A 74 6.30 -3.20 10.17
C PHE A 74 7.67 -2.82 9.62
N GLN A 75 8.11 -3.51 8.56
CA GLN A 75 9.44 -3.33 7.97
C GLN A 75 9.72 -1.89 7.50
N SER A 76 8.71 -1.18 6.98
CA SER A 76 8.81 0.25 6.64
C SER A 76 9.12 1.14 7.84
N ILE A 77 8.55 0.84 9.01
CA ILE A 77 8.83 1.60 10.25
C ILE A 77 10.26 1.33 10.70
N LYS A 78 10.71 0.06 10.67
CA LYS A 78 12.09 -0.32 11.02
C LYS A 78 13.11 0.46 10.20
N ARG A 79 12.90 0.56 8.88
CA ARG A 79 13.77 1.34 7.96
C ARG A 79 13.84 2.83 8.32
N ILE A 80 12.71 3.46 8.62
CA ILE A 80 12.71 4.89 8.98
C ILE A 80 13.35 5.12 10.35
N LEU A 81 13.10 4.24 11.32
CA LEU A 81 13.75 4.30 12.63
C LEU A 81 15.26 4.07 12.52
N LEU A 82 15.69 3.11 11.71
CA LEU A 82 17.10 2.86 11.42
C LEU A 82 17.73 4.11 10.82
N MET A 83 17.12 4.70 9.78
CA MET A 83 17.62 5.92 9.16
C MET A 83 17.72 7.11 10.14
N LYS A 84 16.71 7.30 11.00
CA LYS A 84 16.76 8.34 12.04
C LYS A 84 17.85 8.07 13.08
N THR A 85 18.04 6.82 13.47
CA THR A 85 19.09 6.40 14.42
C THR A 85 20.47 6.62 13.82
N THR A 86 20.69 6.20 12.57
CA THR A 86 21.92 6.43 11.82
C THR A 86 22.21 7.93 11.64
N LYS A 87 21.19 8.77 11.36
CA LYS A 87 21.37 10.24 11.33
C LYS A 87 21.80 10.79 12.69
N ALA A 88 21.16 10.34 13.77
CA ALA A 88 21.50 10.79 15.11
C ALA A 88 22.90 10.32 15.55
N TRP A 89 23.36 9.17 15.07
CA TRP A 89 24.68 8.61 15.38
C TRP A 89 25.81 9.26 14.57
N LEU A 90 25.62 9.44 13.26
CA LEU A 90 26.65 9.97 12.35
C LEU A 90 26.66 11.51 12.22
N GLY A 91 25.75 12.20 12.91
CA GLY A 91 25.70 13.67 12.93
C GLY A 91 25.40 14.29 11.56
N ASP A 92 26.25 15.21 11.10
CA ASP A 92 25.99 16.10 9.97
C ASP A 92 26.29 15.52 8.58
N LEU A 93 26.52 14.21 8.48
CA LEU A 93 26.62 13.56 7.16
C LEU A 93 25.41 13.88 6.28
N ASN A 94 25.67 13.96 4.97
CA ASN A 94 24.64 14.17 3.95
C ASN A 94 23.56 13.10 4.10
N ILE A 95 22.29 13.53 4.10
CA ILE A 95 21.14 12.64 4.31
C ILE A 95 21.07 11.50 3.29
N PHE A 96 21.61 11.70 2.08
CA PHE A 96 21.68 10.67 1.05
C PHE A 96 22.65 9.53 1.44
N TYR A 97 23.83 9.85 1.98
CA TYR A 97 24.75 8.82 2.48
C TYR A 97 24.17 8.08 3.68
N ILE A 98 23.49 8.80 4.57
CA ILE A 98 22.80 8.19 5.71
C ILE A 98 21.74 7.20 5.23
N PHE A 99 20.98 7.57 4.20
CA PHE A 99 20.03 6.66 3.55
C PHE A 99 20.70 5.41 3.00
N LEU A 100 21.79 5.54 2.24
CA LEU A 100 22.52 4.39 1.69
C LEU A 100 23.08 3.47 2.79
N ILE A 101 23.71 4.04 3.82
CA ILE A 101 24.23 3.29 4.97
C ILE A 101 23.09 2.56 5.68
N SER A 102 21.96 3.24 5.91
CA SER A 102 20.80 2.66 6.60
C SER A 102 20.17 1.51 5.81
N PHE A 103 20.01 1.65 4.49
CA PHE A 103 19.47 0.57 3.65
C PHE A 103 20.46 -0.59 3.49
N THR A 104 21.76 -0.32 3.51
CA THR A 104 22.79 -1.36 3.54
C THR A 104 22.68 -2.17 4.84
N TRP A 105 22.55 -1.50 5.99
CA TRP A 105 22.30 -2.19 7.26
C TRP A 105 20.99 -2.96 7.27
N ASP A 106 19.87 -2.38 6.80
CA ASP A 106 18.57 -3.08 6.69
C ASP A 106 18.65 -4.32 5.80
N PHE A 107 19.43 -4.26 4.72
CA PHE A 107 19.68 -5.38 3.83
C PHE A 107 20.47 -6.49 4.53
N LEU A 108 21.57 -6.15 5.20
CA LEU A 108 22.40 -7.10 5.94
C LEU A 108 21.65 -7.78 7.10
N LEU A 109 20.72 -7.07 7.73
CA LEU A 109 19.82 -7.61 8.76
C LEU A 109 18.74 -8.56 8.19
N GLY A 110 18.71 -8.77 6.87
CA GLY A 110 17.84 -9.75 6.21
C GLY A 110 16.42 -9.26 5.94
N THR A 111 16.10 -7.97 6.14
CA THR A 111 14.75 -7.42 5.90
C THR A 111 14.31 -7.58 4.44
N TYR A 112 15.26 -7.57 3.51
CA TYR A 112 15.00 -7.84 2.09
C TYR A 112 14.41 -9.23 1.88
N ASN A 113 14.99 -10.27 2.48
CA ASN A 113 14.52 -11.66 2.33
C ASN A 113 13.10 -11.83 2.88
N LEU A 114 12.75 -11.13 3.97
CA LEU A 114 11.42 -11.17 4.56
C LEU A 114 10.36 -10.45 3.71
N SER A 115 10.73 -9.35 3.04
CA SER A 115 9.76 -8.51 2.32
C SER A 115 10.38 -7.73 1.14
N PRO A 116 10.79 -8.42 0.05
CA PRO A 116 11.55 -7.78 -1.04
C PRO A 116 10.81 -6.59 -1.65
N ARG A 117 9.49 -6.72 -1.87
CA ARG A 117 8.65 -5.65 -2.44
C ARG A 117 8.61 -4.40 -1.55
N SER A 118 8.46 -4.59 -0.24
CA SER A 118 8.42 -3.46 0.70
C SER A 118 9.77 -2.76 0.74
N PHE A 119 10.87 -3.52 0.70
CA PHE A 119 12.23 -2.97 0.61
C PHE A 119 12.42 -2.15 -0.65
N SER A 120 12.14 -2.72 -1.83
CA SER A 120 12.30 -2.05 -3.12
C SER A 120 11.47 -0.77 -3.21
N TYR A 121 10.20 -0.79 -2.77
CA TYR A 121 9.37 0.41 -2.76
C TYR A 121 9.87 1.46 -1.75
N SER A 122 10.32 1.05 -0.57
CA SER A 122 10.89 1.98 0.41
C SER A 122 12.17 2.64 -0.15
N PHE A 123 13.04 1.86 -0.79
CA PHE A 123 14.27 2.36 -1.41
C PHE A 123 13.95 3.33 -2.54
N LEU A 124 13.04 2.95 -3.45
CA LEU A 124 12.63 3.78 -4.59
C LEU A 124 12.02 5.11 -4.13
N PHE A 125 10.95 5.09 -3.33
CA PHE A 125 10.24 6.31 -2.97
C PHE A 125 11.04 7.21 -2.02
N LEU A 126 11.75 6.63 -1.05
CA LEU A 126 12.58 7.44 -0.16
C LEU A 126 13.80 7.98 -0.89
N GLY A 127 14.42 7.20 -1.77
CA GLY A 127 15.50 7.65 -2.65
C GLY A 127 15.06 8.82 -3.54
N ILE A 128 13.85 8.76 -4.13
CA ILE A 128 13.26 9.88 -4.88
C ILE A 128 13.10 11.11 -3.97
N ILE A 129 12.50 10.98 -2.79
CA ILE A 129 12.30 12.11 -1.88
C ILE A 129 13.64 12.77 -1.54
N LEU A 130 14.66 11.99 -1.19
CA LEU A 130 15.96 12.51 -0.78
C LEU A 130 16.75 13.13 -1.95
N SER A 131 16.66 12.54 -3.15
CA SER A 131 17.35 13.05 -4.35
C SER A 131 16.79 14.38 -4.85
N PHE A 132 15.55 14.71 -4.48
CA PHE A 132 14.86 15.94 -4.86
C PHE A 132 14.79 16.98 -3.74
N ILE A 133 15.46 16.75 -2.60
CA ILE A 133 15.64 17.78 -1.57
C ILE A 133 16.37 18.98 -2.18
N GLY A 134 15.82 20.17 -2.01
CA GLY A 134 16.40 21.42 -2.53
C GLY A 134 16.06 21.73 -3.99
N ARG A 135 15.40 20.83 -4.73
CA ARG A 135 14.85 21.14 -6.05
C ARG A 135 13.51 21.89 -5.94
N GLY A 136 13.06 22.48 -7.05
CA GLY A 136 11.77 23.17 -7.11
C GLY A 136 10.60 22.27 -6.68
N LYS A 137 9.61 22.87 -6.00
CA LYS A 137 8.50 22.14 -5.35
C LYS A 137 7.71 21.22 -6.28
N ILE A 138 7.64 21.53 -7.58
CA ILE A 138 6.88 20.73 -8.57
C ILE A 138 7.60 19.45 -9.00
N TYR A 139 8.93 19.40 -8.89
CA TYR A 139 9.71 18.25 -9.33
C TYR A 139 9.50 17.03 -8.44
N LEU A 140 9.30 17.22 -7.14
CA LEU A 140 9.10 16.10 -6.21
C LEU A 140 7.81 15.32 -6.50
N PRO A 141 6.62 15.95 -6.63
CA PRO A 141 5.42 15.25 -7.07
C PRO A 141 5.59 14.54 -8.41
N LEU A 142 6.22 15.17 -9.41
CA LEU A 142 6.48 14.54 -10.72
C LEU A 142 7.40 13.32 -10.61
N ALA A 143 8.46 13.41 -9.81
CA ALA A 143 9.37 12.30 -9.58
C ALA A 143 8.69 11.16 -8.80
N LEU A 144 7.83 11.48 -7.82
CA LEU A 144 7.02 10.50 -7.10
C LEU A 144 6.00 9.82 -8.03
N PHE A 145 5.42 10.57 -8.97
CA PHE A 145 4.58 10.00 -10.03
C PHE A 145 5.37 9.03 -10.90
N GLY A 146 6.59 9.39 -11.32
CA GLY A 146 7.49 8.48 -12.03
C GLY A 146 7.82 7.22 -11.21
N GLY A 147 8.08 7.37 -9.91
CA GLY A 147 8.24 6.24 -9.00
C GLY A 147 7.01 5.33 -8.95
N GLN A 148 5.80 5.89 -8.99
CA GLN A 148 4.57 5.10 -9.07
C GLN A 148 4.41 4.37 -10.39
N ILE A 149 4.72 5.03 -11.52
CA ILE A 149 4.71 4.38 -12.85
C ILE A 149 5.69 3.20 -12.85
N ILE A 150 6.91 3.39 -12.33
CA ILE A 150 7.92 2.32 -12.23
C ILE A 150 7.42 1.19 -11.34
N ALA A 151 6.89 1.49 -10.16
CA ALA A 151 6.35 0.48 -9.25
C ALA A 151 5.19 -0.30 -9.90
N GLN A 152 4.31 0.40 -10.61
CA GLN A 152 3.15 -0.21 -11.23
C GLN A 152 3.48 -0.96 -12.52
N TYR A 153 4.57 -0.63 -13.21
CA TYR A 153 5.02 -1.40 -14.38
C TYR A 153 5.25 -2.88 -14.05
N PHE A 154 5.62 -3.20 -12.81
CA PHE A 154 5.77 -4.58 -12.32
C PHE A 154 4.49 -5.15 -11.67
N SER A 155 3.36 -4.46 -11.81
CA SER A 155 2.07 -4.80 -11.22
C SER A 155 1.05 -5.12 -12.32
N PRO A 156 0.21 -6.16 -12.17
CA PRO A 156 -0.78 -6.54 -13.18
C PRO A 156 -2.01 -5.62 -13.20
N TYR A 157 -2.10 -4.66 -12.28
CA TYR A 157 -3.26 -3.77 -12.17
C TYR A 157 -3.04 -2.49 -12.99
N PRO A 158 -4.06 -1.97 -13.69
CA PRO A 158 -3.94 -0.68 -14.35
C PRO A 158 -3.90 0.47 -13.34
N LEU A 159 -3.30 1.60 -13.73
CA LEU A 159 -3.44 2.87 -13.03
C LEU A 159 -4.68 3.61 -13.55
N THR A 160 -5.33 4.38 -12.69
CA THR A 160 -6.29 5.38 -13.15
C THR A 160 -5.56 6.66 -13.57
N THR A 161 -6.06 7.34 -14.60
CA THR A 161 -5.43 8.54 -15.19
C THR A 161 -5.16 9.63 -14.15
N THR A 162 -6.09 9.83 -13.22
CA THR A 162 -6.02 10.85 -12.17
C THR A 162 -5.67 10.29 -10.78
N GLY A 163 -5.42 8.98 -10.67
CA GLY A 163 -5.24 8.30 -9.39
C GLY A 163 -4.10 8.87 -8.57
N PHE A 164 -3.01 9.29 -9.22
CA PHE A 164 -1.87 9.92 -8.56
C PHE A 164 -2.24 11.23 -7.84
N ILE A 165 -3.08 12.07 -8.44
CA ILE A 165 -3.49 13.35 -7.86
C ILE A 165 -4.29 13.10 -6.58
N TRP A 166 -5.28 12.20 -6.68
CA TRP A 166 -6.11 11.83 -5.53
C TRP A 166 -5.33 11.10 -4.46
N ASN A 167 -4.38 10.25 -4.84
CA ASN A 167 -3.45 9.60 -3.94
C ASN A 167 -2.69 10.61 -3.07
N PHE A 168 -2.14 11.66 -3.70
CA PHE A 168 -1.36 12.69 -2.98
C PHE A 168 -2.25 13.48 -2.01
N LEU A 169 -3.43 13.93 -2.49
CA LEU A 169 -4.40 14.65 -1.67
C LEU A 169 -4.86 13.81 -0.46
N LEU A 170 -5.32 12.59 -0.71
CA LEU A 170 -5.87 11.72 0.34
C LEU A 170 -4.81 11.18 1.29
N THR A 171 -3.57 10.94 0.82
CA THR A 171 -2.46 10.60 1.73
C THR A 171 -2.14 11.77 2.67
N SER A 172 -2.24 13.01 2.18
CA SER A 172 -2.02 14.20 2.99
C SER A 172 -3.12 14.36 4.05
N ILE A 173 -4.39 14.21 3.66
CA ILE A 173 -5.53 14.21 4.59
C ILE A 173 -5.37 13.08 5.62
N PHE A 174 -5.04 11.87 5.16
CA PHE A 174 -4.79 10.74 6.04
C PHE A 174 -3.67 11.02 7.04
N GLY A 175 -2.57 11.65 6.62
CA GLY A 175 -1.49 12.04 7.53
C GLY A 175 -1.95 12.94 8.69
N VAL A 176 -2.91 13.83 8.44
CA VAL A 176 -3.52 14.68 9.48
C VAL A 176 -4.52 13.91 10.34
N LEU A 177 -5.30 13.00 9.74
CA LEU A 177 -6.33 12.22 10.44
C LEU A 177 -5.77 11.04 11.23
N TYR A 178 -4.63 10.48 10.82
CA TYR A 178 -4.08 9.25 11.37
C TYR A 178 -3.83 9.28 12.89
N PRO A 179 -3.31 10.37 13.50
CA PRO A 179 -3.18 10.45 14.94
C PRO A 179 -4.52 10.25 15.68
N PHE A 180 -5.61 10.78 15.13
CA PHE A 180 -6.95 10.57 15.69
C PHE A 180 -7.39 9.12 15.50
N PHE A 181 -7.20 8.54 14.31
CA PHE A 181 -7.49 7.12 14.07
C PHE A 181 -6.75 6.22 15.07
N PHE A 182 -5.47 6.50 15.32
CA PHE A 182 -4.66 5.77 16.28
C PHE A 182 -5.27 5.83 17.70
N VAL A 183 -5.68 7.01 18.17
CA VAL A 183 -6.33 7.17 19.49
C VAL A 183 -7.68 6.45 19.53
N ILE A 184 -8.53 6.61 18.51
CA ILE A 184 -9.86 5.97 18.43
C ILE A 184 -9.76 4.44 18.49
N TYR A 185 -8.72 3.85 17.89
CA TYR A 185 -8.52 2.40 17.93
C TYR A 185 -8.24 1.86 19.34
N TRP A 186 -7.46 2.60 20.13
CA TRP A 186 -7.18 2.23 21.52
C TRP A 186 -8.32 2.62 22.46
N PHE A 187 -9.08 3.66 22.12
CA PHE A 187 -10.19 4.18 22.91
C PHE A 187 -11.48 4.23 22.05
N PRO A 188 -12.11 3.06 21.80
CA PRO A 188 -13.26 2.97 20.89
C PRO A 188 -14.52 3.68 21.37
N THR A 189 -14.55 4.15 22.63
CA THR A 189 -15.65 4.91 23.23
C THR A 189 -15.71 6.38 22.78
N ILE A 190 -14.74 6.86 22.00
CA ILE A 190 -14.72 8.24 21.50
C ILE A 190 -15.89 8.46 20.50
N PRO A 191 -16.81 9.40 20.76
CA PRO A 191 -18.11 9.47 20.07
C PRO A 191 -18.02 9.88 18.60
N PHE A 192 -16.98 10.59 18.18
CA PHE A 192 -16.81 11.05 16.79
C PHE A 192 -15.97 10.12 15.92
N GLY A 193 -15.45 9.01 16.47
CA GLY A 193 -14.46 8.19 15.79
C GLY A 193 -14.99 7.49 14.53
N GLU A 194 -16.21 6.98 14.59
CA GLU A 194 -16.86 6.35 13.44
C GLU A 194 -17.18 7.38 12.34
N SER A 195 -17.69 8.56 12.72
CA SER A 195 -18.01 9.64 11.78
C SER A 195 -16.78 10.10 11.00
N LEU A 196 -15.65 10.28 11.69
CA LEU A 196 -14.39 10.70 11.05
C LEU A 196 -13.90 9.67 10.03
N LEU A 197 -13.94 8.39 10.39
CA LEU A 197 -13.57 7.30 9.50
C LEU A 197 -14.53 7.17 8.31
N ARG A 198 -15.82 7.41 8.52
CA ARG A 198 -16.85 7.41 7.48
C ARG A 198 -16.65 8.54 6.48
N ILE A 199 -16.32 9.75 6.95
CA ILE A 199 -15.99 10.89 6.07
C ILE A 199 -14.77 10.56 5.22
N PHE A 200 -13.69 10.05 5.83
CA PHE A 200 -12.50 9.69 5.07
C PHE A 200 -12.77 8.59 4.04
N TYR A 201 -13.53 7.56 4.41
CA TYR A 201 -13.93 6.51 3.48
C TYR A 201 -14.81 7.05 2.33
N PHE A 202 -15.76 7.93 2.62
CA PHE A 202 -16.59 8.57 1.60
C PHE A 202 -15.75 9.35 0.58
N LEU A 203 -14.72 10.08 1.03
CA LEU A 203 -13.79 10.75 0.11
C LEU A 203 -13.05 9.74 -0.77
N VAL A 204 -12.55 8.64 -0.21
CA VAL A 204 -11.88 7.59 -0.99
C VAL A 204 -12.83 6.96 -2.02
N GLU A 205 -14.07 6.71 -1.64
CA GLU A 205 -15.10 6.18 -2.54
C GLU A 205 -15.39 7.14 -3.69
N PHE A 206 -15.69 8.41 -3.38
CA PHE A 206 -15.94 9.46 -4.36
C PHE A 206 -14.78 9.63 -5.35
N PHE A 207 -13.55 9.78 -4.86
CA PHE A 207 -12.38 9.95 -5.72
C PHE A 207 -12.01 8.68 -6.48
N SER A 208 -12.30 7.49 -5.94
CA SER A 208 -12.13 6.24 -6.67
C SER A 208 -13.07 6.16 -7.87
N GLU A 209 -14.35 6.48 -7.69
CA GLU A 209 -15.34 6.45 -8.77
C GLU A 209 -15.02 7.50 -9.83
N LEU A 210 -14.67 8.72 -9.41
CA LEU A 210 -14.22 9.78 -10.31
C LEU A 210 -12.96 9.39 -11.09
N SER A 211 -12.00 8.72 -10.45
CA SER A 211 -10.76 8.33 -11.11
C SER A 211 -10.97 7.21 -12.14
N ILE A 212 -11.86 6.26 -11.84
CA ILE A 212 -12.23 5.18 -12.75
C ILE A 212 -13.02 5.73 -13.95
N SER A 213 -13.95 6.67 -13.74
CA SER A 213 -14.75 7.25 -14.83
C SER A 213 -13.90 8.05 -15.82
N LEU A 214 -12.78 8.63 -15.36
CA LEU A 214 -11.79 9.33 -16.19
C LEU A 214 -10.83 8.37 -16.94
N GLY A 215 -10.98 7.06 -16.76
CA GLY A 215 -10.24 6.04 -17.49
C GLY A 215 -9.05 5.45 -16.73
N THR A 216 -8.56 4.36 -17.29
CA THR A 216 -7.42 3.60 -16.76
C THR A 216 -6.42 3.32 -17.86
N PHE A 217 -5.14 3.23 -17.51
CA PHE A 217 -4.06 2.93 -18.43
C PHE A 217 -3.06 1.95 -17.80
N MET A 218 -2.38 1.18 -18.64
CA MET A 218 -1.28 0.33 -18.21
C MET A 218 0.04 1.12 -18.32
N PRO A 219 0.87 1.15 -17.26
CA PRO A 219 2.21 1.70 -17.36
C PRO A 219 3.02 1.00 -18.46
N THR A 220 3.71 1.78 -19.28
CA THR A 220 4.57 1.27 -20.36
C THR A 220 6.00 1.71 -20.13
N LEU A 221 6.96 1.07 -20.80
CA LEU A 221 8.37 1.49 -20.74
C LEU A 221 8.55 2.95 -21.22
N ASN A 222 7.80 3.37 -22.25
CA ASN A 222 7.83 4.74 -22.76
C ASN A 222 7.39 5.75 -21.69
N LEU A 223 6.36 5.42 -20.90
CA LEU A 223 5.92 6.24 -19.77
C LEU A 223 6.97 6.28 -18.65
N ILE A 224 7.68 5.18 -18.39
CA ILE A 224 8.81 5.16 -17.44
C ILE A 224 9.91 6.10 -17.91
N LEU A 225 10.39 5.93 -19.15
CA LEU A 225 11.46 6.75 -19.74
C LEU A 225 11.08 8.23 -19.74
N LEU A 226 9.82 8.53 -20.08
CA LEU A 226 9.31 9.88 -19.99
C LEU A 226 9.35 10.41 -18.55
N SER A 227 8.85 9.66 -17.58
CA SER A 227 8.83 10.11 -16.18
C SER A 227 10.23 10.39 -15.65
N LEU A 228 11.22 9.56 -16.00
CA LEU A 228 12.63 9.77 -15.68
C LEU A 228 13.17 11.04 -16.37
N TYR A 229 12.84 11.23 -17.64
CA TYR A 229 13.30 12.38 -18.41
C TYR A 229 12.72 13.71 -17.92
N LEU A 230 11.42 13.76 -17.60
CA LEU A 230 10.79 14.93 -16.97
C LEU A 230 11.40 15.24 -15.60
N SER A 231 11.78 14.21 -14.84
CA SER A 231 12.43 14.35 -13.53
C SER A 231 13.83 14.99 -13.61
N ILE A 232 14.50 14.90 -14.77
CA ILE A 232 15.80 15.53 -15.02
C ILE A 232 15.66 17.04 -15.30
N GLY A 233 14.50 17.52 -15.76
CA GLY A 233 14.16 18.95 -15.81
C GLY A 233 14.54 19.71 -17.09
N GLY A 234 14.60 19.05 -18.25
CA GLY A 234 14.88 19.72 -19.54
C GLY A 234 13.63 20.38 -20.17
N ARG A 235 13.74 21.61 -20.72
CA ARG A 235 12.63 22.28 -21.45
C ARG A 235 12.11 21.49 -22.65
N LYS A 236 12.98 20.71 -23.32
CA LYS A 236 12.62 19.81 -24.44
C LYS A 236 11.91 18.53 -23.99
N ALA A 237 11.82 18.28 -22.68
CA ALA A 237 11.26 17.06 -22.13
C ALA A 237 9.74 16.94 -22.24
N LEU A 238 9.05 18.07 -22.33
CA LEU A 238 7.61 18.11 -22.45
C LEU A 238 7.13 17.64 -23.84
N ILE A 239 7.85 18.05 -24.90
CA ILE A 239 7.52 17.71 -26.31
C ILE A 239 7.80 16.23 -26.58
N ILE A 240 8.99 15.75 -26.21
CA ILE A 240 9.36 14.33 -26.32
C ILE A 240 8.42 13.47 -25.45
N GLY A 241 7.96 14.03 -24.33
CA GLY A 241 6.96 13.37 -23.48
C GLY A 241 5.60 13.20 -24.10
N LEU A 242 5.07 14.25 -24.73
CA LEU A 242 3.83 14.13 -25.48
C LEU A 242 3.97 13.04 -26.56
N LEU A 243 5.07 13.02 -27.30
CA LEU A 243 5.34 12.00 -28.33
C LEU A 243 5.48 10.57 -27.78
N LEU A 244 6.07 10.40 -26.58
CA LEU A 244 6.20 9.10 -25.92
C LEU A 244 4.88 8.60 -25.33
N ILE A 245 4.01 9.50 -24.86
CA ILE A 245 2.65 9.15 -24.41
C ILE A 245 1.85 8.62 -25.61
N PHE A 246 1.89 9.30 -26.76
CA PHE A 246 1.17 8.88 -27.97
C PHE A 246 1.73 7.60 -28.62
N SER A 247 3.00 7.26 -28.41
CA SER A 247 3.62 6.04 -28.94
C SER A 247 3.63 4.87 -27.96
N SER A 248 3.03 5.03 -26.77
CA SER A 248 3.08 4.01 -25.72
C SER A 248 2.10 2.85 -25.97
N ASN A 249 2.59 1.78 -26.61
CA ASN A 249 1.94 0.48 -26.56
C ASN A 249 2.37 -0.29 -25.30
N PRO A 250 1.47 -1.03 -24.63
CA PRO A 250 1.86 -1.92 -23.54
C PRO A 250 2.75 -3.03 -24.10
N LEU A 251 4.05 -2.99 -23.78
CA LEU A 251 5.04 -3.99 -24.21
C LEU A 251 4.70 -5.40 -23.71
N PHE A 252 4.12 -5.49 -22.52
CA PHE A 252 3.46 -6.70 -22.06
C PHE A 252 1.99 -6.61 -22.40
N ASN A 253 1.67 -7.00 -23.63
CA ASN A 253 0.33 -7.39 -24.06
C ASN A 253 -0.08 -8.67 -23.29
N MET A 254 -0.04 -8.64 -21.95
CA MET A 254 -0.68 -9.69 -21.15
C MET A 254 -2.14 -9.60 -21.52
N GLU A 255 -2.62 -10.63 -22.22
CA GLU A 255 -4.03 -10.82 -22.47
C GLU A 255 -4.79 -10.60 -21.15
N ILE A 256 -5.53 -9.50 -21.07
CA ILE A 256 -6.44 -9.19 -19.96
C ILE A 256 -7.45 -10.35 -19.78
N ASN A 257 -7.60 -11.21 -20.80
CA ASN A 257 -8.35 -12.47 -20.77
C ASN A 257 -7.97 -13.38 -19.60
N TYR A 258 -6.74 -13.35 -19.07
CA TYR A 258 -6.39 -14.16 -17.90
C TYR A 258 -6.94 -13.63 -16.57
N LEU A 259 -7.17 -12.32 -16.45
CA LEU A 259 -7.78 -11.70 -15.26
C LEU A 259 -9.31 -11.59 -15.38
N ASN A 260 -9.82 -11.53 -16.62
CA ASN A 260 -11.24 -11.58 -16.95
C ASN A 260 -11.77 -12.98 -17.24
N LYS A 261 -10.96 -14.03 -17.11
CA LYS A 261 -11.41 -15.25 -16.44
C LYS A 261 -11.78 -14.88 -15.00
N LYS A 262 -12.87 -14.10 -14.85
CA LYS A 262 -13.99 -14.53 -14.02
C LYS A 262 -13.95 -16.04 -14.13
N SER A 263 -13.74 -16.73 -13.01
CA SER A 263 -14.50 -17.94 -12.74
C SER A 263 -15.76 -17.81 -13.59
N GLU A 264 -15.77 -18.46 -14.78
CA GLU A 264 -17.01 -18.66 -15.52
C GLU A 264 -17.90 -19.10 -14.40
N LYS A 265 -18.90 -18.26 -14.05
CA LYS A 265 -19.76 -18.48 -12.90
C LYS A 265 -20.01 -19.97 -12.95
N ARG A 266 -19.36 -20.77 -12.07
CA ARG A 266 -19.50 -22.21 -12.14
C ARG A 266 -20.99 -22.35 -11.98
N THR A 267 -21.67 -22.68 -13.07
CA THR A 267 -23.11 -22.57 -13.15
C THR A 267 -23.59 -23.38 -11.96
N GLN A 268 -24.15 -22.68 -10.98
CA GLN A 268 -24.53 -23.24 -9.70
C GLN A 268 -25.76 -24.10 -9.94
N TYR A 269 -25.60 -25.20 -10.66
CA TYR A 269 -26.48 -26.34 -10.49
C TYR A 269 -25.98 -27.05 -9.25
N GLN A 270 -26.30 -26.49 -8.08
CA GLN A 270 -26.31 -27.26 -6.84
C GLN A 270 -27.64 -27.99 -6.81
N PHE A 271 -27.68 -29.22 -7.32
CA PHE A 271 -28.78 -30.10 -7.01
C PHE A 271 -28.56 -30.61 -5.59
N ILE A 272 -29.43 -30.22 -4.66
CA ILE A 272 -29.40 -30.67 -3.27
C ILE A 272 -30.47 -31.74 -3.14
N GLU A 273 -30.04 -32.99 -2.99
CA GLU A 273 -30.95 -34.11 -2.77
C GLU A 273 -30.89 -34.52 -1.29
N LYS A 274 -32.07 -34.60 -0.66
CA LYS A 274 -32.19 -35.07 0.72
C LYS A 274 -32.23 -36.59 0.72
N THR A 275 -31.26 -37.21 1.39
CA THR A 275 -31.18 -38.67 1.55
C THR A 275 -31.54 -39.06 2.98
N LYS A 276 -31.78 -40.35 3.24
CA LYS A 276 -32.00 -40.88 4.60
C LYS A 276 -30.84 -40.56 5.57
N LYS A 277 -29.64 -40.22 5.07
CA LYS A 277 -28.42 -39.99 5.86
C LYS A 277 -27.94 -38.52 5.88
N GLY A 278 -28.70 -37.58 5.31
CA GLY A 278 -28.32 -36.17 5.23
C GLY A 278 -28.59 -35.54 3.87
N TYR A 279 -27.66 -34.73 3.37
CA TYR A 279 -27.79 -34.03 2.09
C TYR A 279 -26.63 -34.40 1.15
N THR A 280 -26.95 -34.63 -0.12
CA THR A 280 -25.94 -34.76 -1.18
C THR A 280 -26.02 -33.54 -2.06
N SER A 281 -24.89 -32.84 -2.24
CA SER A 281 -24.81 -31.70 -3.15
C SER A 281 -23.97 -32.05 -4.36
N TRP A 282 -24.59 -31.99 -5.52
CA TRP A 282 -23.91 -32.16 -6.80
C TRP A 282 -23.40 -30.81 -7.26
N HIS A 283 -22.10 -30.72 -7.55
CA HIS A 283 -21.51 -29.57 -8.22
C HIS A 283 -21.12 -29.99 -9.64
N SER A 284 -21.09 -29.04 -10.57
CA SER A 284 -20.74 -29.32 -11.98
C SER A 284 -19.38 -29.99 -12.17
N ASP A 285 -18.49 -29.87 -11.17
CA ASP A 285 -17.12 -30.38 -11.21
C ASP A 285 -16.81 -31.47 -10.16
N ARG A 286 -17.75 -31.80 -9.27
CA ARG A 286 -17.50 -32.74 -8.15
C ARG A 286 -18.77 -33.18 -7.45
N LYS A 287 -18.73 -34.40 -6.90
CA LYS A 287 -19.76 -34.90 -5.98
C LYS A 287 -19.29 -34.70 -4.53
N CYS A 288 -20.00 -33.85 -3.79
CA CYS A 288 -19.74 -33.64 -2.36
C CYS A 288 -20.90 -34.23 -1.53
N LEU A 289 -20.54 -35.01 -0.51
CA LEU A 289 -21.46 -35.70 0.36
C LEU A 289 -21.40 -35.08 1.76
N HIS A 290 -22.55 -34.61 2.25
CA HIS A 290 -22.67 -33.97 3.56
C HIS A 290 -23.42 -34.91 4.51
N ARG A 291 -22.71 -35.42 5.52
CA ARG A 291 -23.32 -36.17 6.62
C ARG A 291 -23.42 -35.29 7.85
N HIS A 292 -24.62 -35.22 8.41
CA HIS A 292 -24.83 -34.65 9.73
C HIS A 292 -24.70 -35.76 10.77
N ASN A 293 -23.71 -35.64 11.63
CA ASN A 293 -23.53 -36.49 12.80
C ASN A 293 -23.86 -35.67 14.07
N LEU A 294 -24.07 -36.33 15.21
CA LEU A 294 -24.34 -35.67 16.50
C LEU A 294 -23.22 -34.71 16.94
N THR A 295 -22.00 -34.89 16.42
CA THR A 295 -20.81 -34.10 16.74
C THR A 295 -20.47 -33.02 15.72
N GLY A 296 -21.22 -32.89 14.62
CA GLY A 296 -20.97 -31.89 13.58
C GLY A 296 -21.29 -32.34 12.15
N MET A 297 -20.92 -31.49 11.19
CA MET A 297 -21.10 -31.74 9.76
C MET A 297 -19.81 -32.28 9.14
N LEU A 298 -19.88 -33.44 8.48
CA LEU A 298 -18.75 -34.06 7.82
C LEU A 298 -18.95 -33.98 6.30
N ILE A 299 -18.06 -33.24 5.62
CA ILE A 299 -18.10 -33.02 4.18
C ILE A 299 -16.99 -33.85 3.53
N ARG A 300 -17.36 -34.78 2.63
CA ARG A 300 -16.41 -35.50 1.77
C ARG A 300 -16.68 -35.15 0.31
N CYS A 301 -15.69 -34.64 -0.39
CA CYS A 301 -15.75 -34.44 -1.84
C CYS A 301 -14.82 -35.45 -2.51
N ASN A 302 -15.34 -36.24 -3.46
CA ASN A 302 -14.50 -37.08 -4.31
C ASN A 302 -13.88 -36.20 -5.40
N TYR A 303 -12.56 -36.36 -5.56
CA TYR A 303 -11.81 -35.88 -6.70
C TYR A 303 -11.60 -37.09 -7.59
N ASP A 304 -12.36 -37.17 -8.68
CA ASP A 304 -12.04 -38.07 -9.79
C ASP A 304 -11.01 -37.39 -10.70
#